data_AF-A0A832P6J0-F1
#
_entry.id   AF-A0A832P6J0-F1
#
_cell.length_a   1.000
_cell.length_b   1.000
_cell.length_c   1.000
_cell.angle_alpha   90.00
_cell.angle_beta   90.00
_cell.angle_gamma   90.00
#
_symmetry.space_group_name_H-M   'P 1'
#
loop_
_entity.id
_entity.type
_entity.pdbx_description
1 polymer ?
#
loop_
_entity_poly.entity_id
_entity_poly.type
_entity_poly.pdbx_seq_one_letter_code
_entity_poly.pdbx_strand_id
1 'polypeptide(L)'
;MSSIPFNALVNEVHMFKRLFCYTAIALLVVLCLTRCDRPSPEAARLLEKAEQLMVTDPDSALLLIHSLYYSKEKRSREQSMHYIVLRARARHENRLGLTLDTLIFDAARYFVRHDRNPHLTSLAYLYSGYTCYELQQYERADDYFKKSGLPYPTDLEELSESNGVEAQAHPHPLVQPLHTLGPEHDLRMLKGMYNARFMRHQRLILKLLIIVIVSSVVLITVLAWMLKAKNAKLKMLESINTLRATTSDLLQATEDHQQTRESVREGRLWKLNVMKETMLLSHRLPQKLRVKEQAILDKFQKIVFKPGQTEPLNEFLSTVEECYPGAEAFLDSRYPDLTGKEREVCLLTFAGLDVTDIGLLLGQSKNAIYKIRSSLNRKIGKNFNSILKEAFEKEEVAAAR
;
A
#
# COMPACT_ATOMS: atom_id res chain seq x y z
N MET A 1 40.46 -10.26 3.24
CA MET A 1 39.41 -9.67 4.09
C MET A 1 39.08 -8.27 3.57
N SER A 2 37.92 -8.07 2.96
CA SER A 2 37.38 -6.74 2.70
C SER A 2 35.87 -6.78 2.90
N SER A 3 35.42 -6.03 3.90
CA SER A 3 34.05 -5.92 4.40
C SER A 3 33.08 -5.48 3.30
N ILE A 4 32.27 -6.45 2.84
CA ILE A 4 31.05 -6.22 2.07
C ILE A 4 30.05 -5.48 2.99
N PRO A 5 29.24 -4.53 2.47
CA PRO A 5 28.74 -3.42 3.26
C PRO A 5 27.60 -3.88 4.17
N PHE A 6 27.96 -4.26 5.40
CA PHE A 6 27.05 -4.46 6.51
C PHE A 6 26.10 -3.24 6.65
N ASN A 7 26.62 -2.04 6.40
CA ASN A 7 25.86 -0.79 6.45
C ASN A 7 24.70 -0.70 5.44
N ALA A 8 24.78 -1.35 4.26
CA ALA A 8 23.69 -1.32 3.28
C ALA A 8 22.53 -2.24 3.71
N LEU A 9 22.85 -3.40 4.28
CA LEU A 9 21.85 -4.32 4.82
C LEU A 9 21.20 -3.76 6.11
N VAL A 10 22.01 -3.10 6.95
CA VAL A 10 21.55 -2.43 8.17
C VAL A 10 20.64 -1.24 7.82
N ASN A 11 20.95 -0.46 6.77
CA ASN A 11 20.11 0.65 6.34
C ASN A 11 18.75 0.20 5.79
N GLU A 12 18.70 -0.90 5.04
CA GLU A 12 17.44 -1.50 4.57
C GLU A 12 16.57 -1.97 5.75
N VAL A 13 17.17 -2.62 6.75
CA VAL A 13 16.48 -3.04 7.98
C VAL A 13 16.03 -1.84 8.83
N HIS A 14 16.84 -0.78 8.90
CA HIS A 14 16.48 0.45 9.59
C HIS A 14 15.34 1.20 8.89
N MET A 15 15.34 1.24 7.56
CA MET A 15 14.26 1.82 6.77
C MET A 15 12.95 1.05 7.02
N PHE A 16 13.01 -0.27 7.10
CA PHE A 16 11.86 -1.13 7.41
C PHE A 16 11.31 -0.89 8.83
N LYS A 17 12.17 -0.85 9.85
CA LYS A 17 11.76 -0.52 11.23
C LYS A 17 11.09 0.85 11.29
N ARG A 18 11.63 1.85 10.56
CA ARG A 18 11.04 3.19 10.48
C ARG A 18 9.66 3.16 9.82
N LEU A 19 9.50 2.47 8.68
CA LEU A 19 8.23 2.37 7.98
C LEU A 19 7.15 1.66 8.82
N PHE A 20 7.51 0.57 9.50
CA PHE A 20 6.62 -0.12 10.43
C PHE A 20 6.23 0.79 11.59
N CYS A 21 7.20 1.48 12.22
CA CYS A 21 6.92 2.46 13.27
C CYS A 21 6.00 3.59 12.79
N TYR A 22 6.18 4.13 11.58
CA TYR A 22 5.30 5.18 11.05
C TYR A 22 3.88 4.69 10.81
N THR A 23 3.70 3.47 10.29
CA THR A 23 2.35 2.88 10.11
C THR A 23 1.67 2.59 11.44
N ALA A 24 2.41 2.09 12.44
CA ALA A 24 1.90 1.86 13.79
C ALA A 24 1.54 3.19 14.49
N ILE A 25 2.38 4.22 14.37
CA ILE A 25 2.10 5.56 14.89
C ILE A 25 0.89 6.17 14.20
N ALA A 26 0.76 6.04 12.88
CA ALA A 26 -0.41 6.54 12.14
C ALA A 26 -1.70 5.83 12.58
N LEU A 27 -1.67 4.52 12.82
CA LEU A 27 -2.79 3.76 13.36
C LEU A 27 -3.14 4.22 14.79
N LEU A 28 -2.13 4.47 15.63
CA LEU A 28 -2.29 4.92 17.01
C LEU A 28 -2.83 6.36 17.06
N VAL A 29 -2.36 7.24 16.18
CA VAL A 29 -2.90 8.59 15.99
C VAL A 29 -4.35 8.52 15.50
N VAL A 30 -4.68 7.64 14.56
CA VAL A 30 -6.07 7.41 14.12
C VAL A 30 -6.96 6.94 15.27
N LEU A 31 -6.47 6.00 16.10
CA LEU A 31 -7.16 5.56 17.31
C LEU A 31 -7.33 6.71 18.31
N CYS A 32 -6.33 7.58 18.50
CA CYS A 32 -6.44 8.77 19.34
C CYS A 32 -7.38 9.85 18.76
N LEU A 33 -7.51 9.92 17.43
CA LEU A 33 -8.44 10.80 16.73
C LEU A 33 -9.87 10.26 16.72
N THR A 34 -10.11 9.01 17.13
CA THR A 34 -11.43 8.57 17.58
C THR A 34 -11.74 9.23 18.91
N ARG A 35 -12.08 10.52 18.82
CA ARG A 35 -12.38 11.40 19.94
C ARG A 35 -13.62 10.84 20.65
N CYS A 36 -13.46 10.45 21.92
CA CYS A 36 -14.58 10.36 22.85
C CYS A 36 -15.17 11.77 22.98
N ASP A 37 -16.20 12.07 22.20
CA ASP A 37 -17.02 13.26 22.39
C ASP A 37 -17.59 13.18 23.82
N ARG A 38 -17.06 13.98 24.74
CA ARG A 38 -17.56 14.05 26.12
C ARG A 38 -18.97 14.69 26.08
N PRO A 39 -20.00 14.07 26.68
CA PRO A 39 -21.34 14.65 26.76
C PRO A 39 -21.30 16.06 27.35
N SER A 40 -22.18 16.96 26.89
CA SER A 40 -22.40 18.25 27.57
C SER A 40 -22.89 17.98 29.00
N PRO A 41 -22.19 18.45 30.05
CA PRO A 41 -22.68 18.34 31.43
C PRO A 41 -23.89 19.26 31.69
N GLU A 42 -24.03 20.34 30.92
CA GLU A 42 -25.13 21.29 31.02
C GLU A 42 -26.44 20.67 30.54
N ALA A 43 -26.42 19.97 29.41
CA ALA A 43 -27.58 19.22 28.92
C ALA A 43 -28.06 18.15 29.91
N ALA A 44 -27.16 17.50 30.65
CA ALA A 44 -27.56 16.53 31.69
C ALA A 44 -28.30 17.21 32.84
N ARG A 45 -27.77 18.32 33.36
CA ARG A 45 -28.37 19.09 34.46
C ARG A 45 -29.75 19.62 34.10
N LEU A 46 -29.92 20.09 32.86
CA LEU A 46 -31.19 20.61 32.38
C LEU A 46 -32.24 19.50 32.22
N LEU A 47 -31.85 18.28 31.82
CA LEU A 47 -32.76 17.13 31.77
C LEU A 47 -33.21 16.72 33.18
N GLU A 48 -32.28 16.64 34.13
CA GLU A 48 -32.61 16.33 35.52
C GLU A 48 -33.53 17.38 36.15
N LYS A 49 -33.27 18.66 35.89
CA LYS A 49 -34.15 19.76 36.31
C LYS A 49 -35.54 19.63 35.69
N ALA A 50 -35.64 19.28 34.40
CA ALA A 50 -36.93 19.07 33.75
C ALA A 50 -37.69 17.90 34.36
N GLU A 51 -37.00 16.81 34.71
CA GLU A 51 -37.61 15.65 35.37
C GLU A 51 -38.17 16.01 36.75
N GLN A 52 -37.44 16.80 37.54
CA GLN A 52 -37.91 17.28 38.85
C GLN A 52 -39.17 18.15 38.72
N LEU A 53 -39.22 19.02 37.70
CA LEU A 53 -40.36 19.88 37.43
C LEU A 53 -41.59 19.11 36.93
N MET A 54 -41.47 17.86 36.45
CA MET A 54 -42.62 17.07 35.98
C MET A 54 -43.70 16.88 37.05
N VAL A 55 -43.29 16.79 38.31
CA VAL A 55 -44.20 16.50 39.43
C VAL A 55 -44.91 17.77 39.90
N THR A 56 -44.23 18.93 39.87
CA THR A 56 -44.77 20.18 40.40
C THR A 56 -45.40 21.06 39.31
N ASP A 57 -44.74 21.20 38.16
CA ASP A 57 -45.07 22.17 37.11
C ASP A 57 -44.80 21.57 35.72
N PRO A 58 -45.66 20.67 35.22
CA PRO A 58 -45.43 19.94 33.97
C PRO A 58 -45.32 20.86 32.76
N ASP A 59 -46.03 21.99 32.72
CA ASP A 59 -45.93 22.98 31.65
C ASP A 59 -44.53 23.61 31.57
N SER A 60 -43.96 23.96 32.73
CA SER A 60 -42.60 24.51 32.84
C SER A 60 -41.56 23.47 32.45
N ALA A 61 -41.78 22.21 32.83
CA ALA A 61 -40.93 21.10 32.43
C ALA A 61 -40.92 20.89 30.91
N LEU A 62 -42.09 20.98 30.26
CA LEU A 62 -42.21 20.89 28.81
C LEU A 62 -41.48 22.02 28.08
N LEU A 63 -41.62 23.27 28.56
CA LEU A 63 -40.89 24.42 28.04
C LEU A 63 -39.37 24.26 28.18
N LEU A 64 -38.89 23.71 29.29
CA LEU A 64 -37.47 23.44 29.51
C LEU A 64 -36.94 22.34 28.57
N ILE A 65 -37.74 21.31 28.31
CA ILE A 65 -37.43 20.26 27.33
C ILE A 65 -37.41 20.86 25.91
N HIS A 66 -38.32 21.76 25.58
CA HIS A 66 -38.30 22.46 24.30
C HIS A 66 -37.11 23.40 24.16
N SER A 67 -36.66 24.09 25.21
CA SER A 67 -35.46 24.94 25.11
C SER A 67 -34.19 24.11 24.90
N LEU A 68 -34.10 22.94 25.54
CA LEU A 68 -33.05 21.93 25.30
C LEU A 68 -33.00 21.42 23.86
N TYR A 69 -34.12 21.52 23.14
CA TYR A 69 -34.18 21.16 21.74
C TYR A 69 -33.39 22.14 20.86
N TYR A 70 -33.54 23.44 21.09
CA TYR A 70 -32.89 24.50 20.30
C TYR A 70 -31.44 24.77 20.69
N SER A 71 -30.94 24.18 21.79
CA SER A 71 -29.54 24.35 22.18
C SER A 71 -28.60 23.71 21.13
N LYS A 72 -27.56 24.44 20.73
CA LYS A 72 -26.51 23.95 19.82
C LYS A 72 -25.56 22.95 20.50
N GLU A 73 -25.84 22.57 21.73
CA GLU A 73 -24.98 21.71 22.53
C GLU A 73 -24.99 20.25 22.05
N LYS A 74 -23.81 19.64 22.09
CA LYS A 74 -23.65 18.22 21.80
C LYS A 74 -24.20 17.38 22.96
N ARG A 75 -25.31 16.69 22.72
CA ARG A 75 -25.85 15.64 23.62
C ARG A 75 -25.26 14.27 23.30
N SER A 76 -24.90 13.50 24.33
CA SER A 76 -24.56 12.08 24.14
C SER A 76 -25.78 11.28 23.67
N ARG A 77 -25.53 10.05 23.22
CA ARG A 77 -26.61 9.12 22.86
C ARG A 77 -27.56 8.88 24.03
N GLU A 78 -27.02 8.69 25.23
CA GLU A 78 -27.79 8.49 26.45
C GLU A 78 -28.67 9.70 26.79
N GLN A 79 -28.10 10.91 26.79
CA GLN A 79 -28.85 12.16 27.03
C GLN A 79 -29.96 12.38 26.01
N SER A 80 -29.76 11.90 24.78
CA SER A 80 -30.77 12.03 23.72
C SER A 80 -31.92 11.04 23.91
N MET A 81 -31.63 9.84 24.40
CA MET A 81 -32.67 8.86 24.74
C MET A 81 -33.42 9.27 26.01
N HIS A 82 -32.69 9.82 26.99
CA HIS A 82 -33.29 10.39 28.19
C HIS A 82 -34.24 11.55 27.83
N TYR A 83 -33.81 12.46 26.95
CA TYR A 83 -34.64 13.53 26.40
C TYR A 83 -35.94 13.01 25.76
N ILE A 84 -35.88 11.92 24.99
CA ILE A 84 -37.07 11.34 24.34
C ILE A 84 -38.07 10.84 25.40
N VAL A 85 -37.58 10.14 26.43
CA VAL A 85 -38.42 9.65 27.53
C VAL A 85 -39.07 10.80 28.29
N LEU A 86 -38.27 11.82 28.67
CA LEU A 86 -38.79 12.98 29.39
C LEU A 86 -39.77 13.79 28.55
N ARG A 87 -39.58 13.90 27.23
CA ARG A 87 -40.56 14.58 26.37
C ARG A 87 -41.89 13.81 26.31
N ALA A 88 -41.85 12.49 26.16
CA ALA A 88 -43.07 11.68 26.17
C ALA A 88 -43.80 11.82 27.52
N ARG A 89 -43.06 11.79 28.63
CA ARG A 89 -43.58 12.11 29.96
C ARG A 89 -44.22 13.49 30.01
N ALA A 90 -43.48 14.53 29.66
CA ALA A 90 -43.96 15.91 29.65
C ALA A 90 -45.27 16.06 28.89
N ARG A 91 -45.35 15.46 27.71
CA ARG A 91 -46.54 15.55 26.87
C ARG A 91 -47.72 14.84 27.51
N HIS A 92 -47.50 13.63 28.04
CA HIS A 92 -48.53 12.90 28.78
C HIS A 92 -49.06 13.69 29.99
N GLU A 93 -48.16 14.23 30.84
CA GLU A 93 -48.55 15.01 32.03
C GLU A 93 -49.30 16.29 31.64
N ASN A 94 -48.94 16.92 30.51
CA ASN A 94 -49.65 18.09 29.96
C ASN A 94 -50.85 17.72 29.07
N ARG A 95 -51.30 16.45 29.09
CA ARG A 95 -52.46 15.94 28.33
C ARG A 95 -52.37 16.17 26.81
N LEU A 96 -51.14 16.18 26.30
CA LEU A 96 -50.82 16.27 24.87
C LEU A 96 -50.68 14.86 24.29
N GLY A 97 -51.22 14.64 23.10
CA GLY A 97 -51.16 13.33 22.44
C GLY A 97 -49.73 12.85 22.15
N LEU A 98 -49.50 11.56 22.35
CA LEU A 98 -48.25 10.82 22.15
C LEU A 98 -48.17 10.11 20.79
N THR A 99 -49.23 10.11 19.99
CA THR A 99 -49.27 9.46 18.66
C THR A 99 -48.10 9.82 17.74
N LEU A 100 -47.52 11.02 17.88
CA LEU A 100 -46.39 11.50 17.08
C LEU A 100 -45.02 11.25 17.73
N ASP A 101 -44.95 10.66 18.92
CA ASP A 101 -43.74 10.36 19.66
C ASP A 101 -43.26 8.90 19.49
N THR A 102 -43.27 8.37 18.28
CA THR A 102 -42.85 6.98 17.98
C THR A 102 -41.38 6.68 18.31
N LEU A 103 -40.58 7.71 18.58
CA LEU A 103 -39.18 7.56 19.03
C LEU A 103 -39.07 6.99 20.44
N ILE A 104 -40.17 6.97 21.21
CA ILE A 104 -40.18 6.35 22.55
C ILE A 104 -39.79 4.86 22.48
N PHE A 105 -40.16 4.15 21.40
CA PHE A 105 -39.77 2.76 21.17
C PHE A 105 -38.27 2.57 20.92
N ASP A 106 -37.59 3.56 20.34
CA ASP A 106 -36.13 3.57 20.19
C ASP A 106 -35.46 3.79 21.55
N ALA A 107 -36.02 4.68 22.38
CA ALA A 107 -35.53 4.93 23.73
C ALA A 107 -35.67 3.70 24.63
N ALA A 108 -36.82 3.03 24.60
CA ALA A 108 -37.06 1.78 25.32
C ALA A 108 -36.01 0.71 24.93
N ARG A 109 -35.82 0.46 23.63
CA ARG A 109 -34.79 -0.49 23.16
C ARG A 109 -33.37 -0.09 23.55
N TYR A 110 -33.08 1.21 23.63
CA TYR A 110 -31.76 1.68 24.04
C TYR A 110 -31.47 1.38 25.51
N PHE A 111 -32.39 1.75 26.41
CA PHE A 111 -32.21 1.59 27.86
C PHE A 111 -32.25 0.13 28.30
N VAL A 112 -33.06 -0.71 27.65
CA VAL A 112 -33.06 -2.18 27.88
C VAL A 112 -31.71 -2.82 27.56
N ARG A 113 -31.04 -2.36 26.50
CA ARG A 113 -29.72 -2.87 26.11
C ARG A 113 -28.58 -2.31 26.98
N HIS A 114 -28.81 -1.15 27.58
CA HIS A 114 -27.82 -0.44 28.40
C HIS A 114 -28.45 -0.27 29.78
N ASP A 115 -28.51 -1.37 30.54
CA ASP A 115 -29.17 -1.52 31.85
C ASP A 115 -28.48 -0.70 32.97
N ARG A 116 -28.23 0.57 32.71
CA ARG A 116 -27.57 1.51 33.62
C ARG A 116 -28.56 2.31 34.45
N ASN A 117 -29.82 2.41 33.99
CA ASN A 117 -30.87 3.22 34.60
C ASN A 117 -32.21 2.47 34.52
N PRO A 118 -32.55 1.64 35.53
CA PRO A 118 -33.80 0.88 35.54
C PRO A 118 -35.03 1.82 35.55
N HIS A 119 -34.94 2.95 36.25
CA HIS A 119 -36.00 3.97 36.27
C HIS A 119 -36.35 4.47 34.86
N LEU A 120 -35.35 4.85 34.05
CA LEU A 120 -35.58 5.30 32.67
C LEU A 120 -36.06 4.18 31.76
N THR A 121 -35.66 2.94 32.01
CA THR A 121 -36.16 1.76 31.29
C THR A 121 -37.65 1.57 31.54
N SER A 122 -38.05 1.60 32.82
CA SER A 122 -39.44 1.52 33.25
C SER A 122 -40.30 2.65 32.67
N LEU A 123 -39.83 3.90 32.74
CA LEU A 123 -40.53 5.03 32.13
C LEU A 123 -40.62 4.92 30.61
N ALA A 124 -39.55 4.50 29.93
CA ALA A 124 -39.57 4.33 28.48
C ALA A 124 -40.60 3.27 28.05
N TYR A 125 -40.73 2.19 28.81
CA TYR A 125 -41.77 1.19 28.59
C TYR A 125 -43.17 1.70 28.92
N LEU A 126 -43.35 2.43 30.02
CA LEU A 126 -44.65 3.02 30.39
C LEU A 126 -45.19 3.92 29.27
N TYR A 127 -44.38 4.86 28.80
CA TYR A 127 -44.79 5.77 27.73
C TYR A 127 -44.84 5.09 26.36
N SER A 128 -44.12 3.98 26.14
CA SER A 128 -44.35 3.13 24.96
C SER A 128 -45.74 2.48 25.00
N GLY A 129 -46.18 2.05 26.18
CA GLY A 129 -47.53 1.51 26.40
C GLY A 129 -48.60 2.55 26.09
N TYR A 130 -48.49 3.76 26.66
CA TYR A 130 -49.41 4.86 26.37
C TYR A 130 -49.43 5.25 24.89
N THR A 131 -48.27 5.33 24.23
CA THR A 131 -48.22 5.60 22.79
C THR A 131 -48.92 4.50 21.98
N CYS A 132 -48.71 3.21 22.30
CA CYS A 132 -49.42 2.11 21.64
C CYS A 132 -50.92 2.14 21.90
N TYR A 133 -51.34 2.55 23.10
CA TYR A 133 -52.73 2.70 23.48
C TYR A 133 -53.45 3.78 22.64
N GLU A 134 -52.84 4.96 22.52
CA GLU A 134 -53.36 6.03 21.65
C GLU A 134 -53.40 5.64 20.17
N LEU A 135 -52.49 4.75 19.74
CA LEU A 135 -52.45 4.17 18.39
C LEU A 135 -53.40 2.98 18.21
N GLN A 136 -54.26 2.66 19.20
CA GLN A 136 -55.19 1.51 19.20
C GLN A 136 -54.50 0.14 19.04
N GLN A 137 -53.23 0.04 19.43
CA GLN A 137 -52.45 -1.20 19.44
C GLN A 137 -52.47 -1.80 20.86
N TYR A 138 -53.64 -2.18 21.33
CA TYR A 138 -53.88 -2.56 22.73
C TYR A 138 -53.02 -3.75 23.20
N GLU A 139 -52.85 -4.78 22.39
CA GLU A 139 -52.02 -5.94 22.72
C GLU A 139 -50.54 -5.53 22.96
N ARG A 140 -50.01 -4.64 22.11
CA ARG A 140 -48.65 -4.12 22.27
C ARG A 140 -48.56 -3.17 23.46
N ALA A 141 -49.62 -2.42 23.75
CA ALA A 141 -49.68 -1.54 24.90
C ALA A 141 -49.58 -2.35 26.20
N ASP A 142 -50.35 -3.43 26.33
CA ASP A 142 -50.33 -4.33 27.49
C ASP A 142 -48.96 -4.97 27.71
N ASP A 143 -48.31 -5.46 26.64
CA ASP A 143 -46.93 -5.99 26.72
C ASP A 143 -45.94 -4.92 27.24
N TYR A 144 -46.06 -3.67 26.78
CA TYR A 144 -45.22 -2.58 27.25
C TYR A 144 -45.51 -2.16 28.70
N PHE A 145 -46.77 -2.13 29.11
CA PHE A 145 -47.16 -1.83 30.49
C PHE A 145 -46.66 -2.89 31.46
N LYS A 146 -46.83 -4.18 31.13
CA LYS A 146 -46.28 -5.31 31.90
C LYS A 146 -44.76 -5.22 32.05
N LYS A 147 -44.05 -4.85 30.98
CA LYS A 147 -42.58 -4.67 30.99
C LYS A 147 -42.11 -3.46 31.79
N SER A 148 -42.94 -2.44 31.96
CA SER A 148 -42.59 -1.22 32.70
C SER A 148 -42.39 -1.50 34.18
N GLY A 149 -43.23 -2.34 34.78
CA GLY A 149 -43.26 -2.59 36.23
C GLY A 149 -43.71 -1.38 37.06
N LEU A 150 -44.20 -0.31 36.41
CA LEU A 150 -44.79 0.86 37.06
C LEU A 150 -46.33 0.72 37.12
N PRO A 151 -47.00 1.46 38.02
CA PRO A 151 -48.45 1.56 38.01
C PRO A 151 -48.93 2.12 36.66
N TYR A 152 -49.90 1.45 36.05
CA TYR A 152 -50.63 1.91 34.87
C TYR A 152 -52.13 1.67 35.11
N PRO A 153 -53.03 2.36 34.39
CA PRO A 153 -54.47 2.16 34.54
C PRO A 153 -54.81 0.72 34.15
N THR A 154 -55.25 -0.09 35.11
CA THR A 154 -55.58 -1.51 34.90
C THR A 154 -56.94 -1.67 34.21
N ASP A 155 -57.80 -0.64 34.26
CA ASP A 155 -59.18 -0.63 33.76
C ASP A 155 -59.25 -0.39 32.24
N LEU A 156 -58.39 -1.07 31.48
CA LEU A 156 -58.33 -0.97 30.01
C LEU A 156 -59.48 -1.75 29.34
N GLU A 157 -60.12 -2.68 30.04
CA GLU A 157 -61.28 -3.45 29.55
C GLU A 157 -62.57 -2.61 29.44
N GLU A 158 -62.80 -1.63 30.34
CA GLU A 158 -63.96 -0.71 30.27
C GLU A 158 -63.93 0.22 29.05
N LEU A 159 -62.75 0.46 28.47
CA LEU A 159 -62.58 1.26 27.25
C LEU A 159 -62.72 0.42 25.96
N SER A 160 -62.69 -0.91 26.06
CA SER A 160 -62.91 -1.82 24.92
C SER A 160 -64.37 -2.23 24.76
N GLU A 161 -65.12 -2.39 25.87
CA GLU A 161 -66.49 -2.91 25.85
C GLU A 161 -67.57 -1.85 25.55
N SER A 162 -67.24 -0.55 25.61
CA SER A 162 -68.15 0.53 25.19
C SER A 162 -68.29 0.63 23.65
N ASN A 163 -67.36 0.05 22.88
CA ASN A 163 -67.31 0.18 21.41
C ASN A 163 -68.10 -0.89 20.65
N GLY A 164 -69.25 -1.30 21.19
CA GLY A 164 -70.30 -2.01 20.46
C GLY A 164 -71.25 -1.08 19.68
N VAL A 165 -71.06 0.23 19.75
CA VAL A 165 -71.85 1.23 19.02
C VAL A 165 -70.93 2.06 18.15
N GLU A 166 -71.38 2.27 16.91
CA GLU A 166 -70.69 2.90 15.80
C GLU A 166 -69.77 4.08 16.16
N ALA A 167 -68.63 4.09 15.47
CA ALA A 167 -67.58 5.09 15.52
C ALA A 167 -68.08 6.54 15.60
N GLN A 168 -68.12 7.08 16.80
CA GLN A 168 -68.05 8.52 17.06
C GLN A 168 -66.94 8.78 18.06
N ALA A 169 -65.94 9.52 17.60
CA ALA A 169 -64.83 10.01 18.38
C ALA A 169 -65.35 10.88 19.53
N HIS A 170 -65.63 10.26 20.67
CA HIS A 170 -65.88 10.96 21.93
C HIS A 170 -64.55 11.09 22.68
N PRO A 171 -64.03 12.31 22.83
CA PRO A 171 -62.79 12.53 23.57
C PRO A 171 -63.04 12.28 25.07
N HIS A 172 -62.14 11.55 25.74
CA HIS A 172 -61.91 11.76 27.18
C HIS A 172 -61.80 13.27 27.44
N PRO A 173 -62.19 13.83 28.60
CA PRO A 173 -62.26 15.29 28.82
C PRO A 173 -60.87 15.94 28.68
N LEU A 174 -60.51 16.22 27.44
CA LEU A 174 -59.27 16.78 26.94
C LEU A 174 -59.48 18.28 26.97
N VAL A 175 -59.00 18.90 28.05
CA VAL A 175 -58.85 20.35 28.16
C VAL A 175 -58.00 20.84 26.98
N GLN A 176 -58.39 22.00 26.44
CA GLN A 176 -57.84 22.61 25.24
C GLN A 176 -56.30 22.71 25.25
N PRO A 177 -55.63 22.48 24.09
CA PRO A 177 -54.18 22.59 24.00
C PRO A 177 -53.73 24.05 24.10
N LEU A 178 -53.03 24.40 25.18
CA LEU A 178 -52.24 25.63 25.21
C LEU A 178 -50.86 25.35 24.60
N HIS A 179 -50.54 26.08 23.52
CA HIS A 179 -49.33 26.03 22.69
C HIS A 179 -49.17 24.84 21.71
N THR A 180 -49.85 24.94 20.57
CA THR A 180 -49.57 24.16 19.37
C THR A 180 -48.36 24.73 18.60
N LEU A 181 -47.14 24.26 18.88
CA LEU A 181 -46.16 24.10 17.80
C LEU A 181 -46.50 22.79 17.05
N GLY A 182 -46.57 22.87 15.72
CA GLY A 182 -47.14 21.82 14.87
C GLY A 182 -46.42 20.47 15.01
N PRO A 183 -47.11 19.40 15.43
CA PRO A 183 -46.45 18.18 15.88
C PRO A 183 -45.86 17.32 14.73
N GLU A 184 -46.24 17.58 13.48
CA GLU A 184 -45.58 16.97 12.30
C GLU A 184 -44.16 17.50 12.03
N HIS A 185 -43.94 18.80 12.28
CA HIS A 185 -42.64 19.42 12.05
C HIS A 185 -41.60 18.85 13.02
N ASP A 186 -42.01 18.64 14.27
CA ASP A 186 -41.15 18.09 15.32
C ASP A 186 -40.70 16.66 15.00
N LEU A 187 -41.61 15.77 14.61
CA LEU A 187 -41.27 14.37 14.28
C LEU A 187 -40.32 14.24 13.07
N ARG A 188 -40.57 15.00 11.98
CA ARG A 188 -39.68 14.98 10.81
C ARG A 188 -38.28 15.48 11.17
N MET A 189 -38.21 16.53 11.98
CA MET A 189 -36.97 17.15 12.41
C MET A 189 -36.18 16.23 13.35
N LEU A 190 -36.85 15.54 14.27
CA LEU A 190 -36.27 14.53 15.16
C LEU A 190 -35.72 13.31 14.41
N LYS A 191 -36.48 12.80 13.44
CA LYS A 191 -36.04 11.71 12.56
C LYS A 191 -34.80 12.11 11.76
N GLY A 192 -34.75 13.36 11.31
CA GLY A 192 -33.57 13.98 10.71
C GLY A 192 -32.35 13.96 11.63
N MET A 193 -32.51 14.29 12.91
CA MET A 193 -31.40 14.27 13.88
C MET A 193 -30.90 12.85 14.21
N TYR A 194 -31.82 11.90 14.36
CA TYR A 194 -31.49 10.50 14.64
C TYR A 194 -30.66 9.90 13.49
N ASN A 195 -31.13 10.08 12.26
CA ASN A 195 -30.43 9.62 11.05
C ASN A 195 -29.11 10.35 10.83
N ALA A 196 -29.05 11.68 11.08
CA ALA A 196 -27.84 12.47 10.85
C ALA A 196 -26.67 12.16 11.81
N ARG A 197 -26.94 11.60 12.99
CA ARG A 197 -25.87 11.17 13.94
C ARG A 197 -25.33 9.78 13.61
N PHE A 198 -26.19 8.83 13.28
CA PHE A 198 -25.76 7.50 12.80
C PHE A 198 -24.87 7.62 11.56
N MET A 199 -25.26 8.47 10.60
CA MET A 199 -24.53 8.68 9.35
C MET A 199 -23.17 9.38 9.52
N ARG A 200 -22.95 10.13 10.61
CA ARG A 200 -21.65 10.79 10.87
C ARG A 200 -20.62 9.82 11.43
N HIS A 201 -21.00 8.99 12.39
CA HIS A 201 -20.12 7.96 12.93
C HIS A 201 -19.82 6.88 11.88
N GLN A 202 -20.82 6.44 11.11
CA GLN A 202 -20.59 5.51 10.02
C GLN A 202 -19.68 6.08 8.93
N ARG A 203 -19.80 7.37 8.59
CA ARG A 203 -18.89 8.02 7.62
C ARG A 203 -17.46 8.14 8.13
N LEU A 204 -17.25 8.40 9.42
CA LEU A 204 -15.91 8.43 10.01
C LEU A 204 -15.30 7.01 10.04
N ILE A 205 -16.06 6.01 10.48
CA ILE A 205 -15.60 4.61 10.50
C ILE A 205 -15.28 4.13 9.07
N LEU A 206 -16.12 4.46 8.08
CA LEU A 206 -15.88 4.13 6.68
C LEU A 206 -14.60 4.79 6.15
N LYS A 207 -14.37 6.07 6.46
CA LYS A 207 -13.13 6.78 6.08
C LYS A 207 -11.89 6.14 6.72
N LEU A 208 -11.97 5.75 7.99
CA LEU A 208 -10.86 5.06 8.68
C LEU A 208 -10.60 3.68 8.09
N LEU A 209 -11.64 2.91 7.77
CA LEU A 209 -11.52 1.62 7.10
C LEU A 209 -10.79 1.75 5.76
N ILE A 210 -11.14 2.76 4.96
CA ILE A 210 -10.49 3.04 3.67
C ILE A 210 -8.99 3.33 3.88
N ILE A 211 -8.62 4.14 4.86
CA ILE A 211 -7.21 4.47 5.14
C ILE A 211 -6.41 3.22 5.51
N VAL A 212 -6.97 2.34 6.34
CA VAL A 212 -6.33 1.07 6.74
C VAL A 212 -6.18 0.11 5.55
N ILE A 213 -7.19 0.03 4.67
CA ILE A 213 -7.12 -0.78 3.46
C ILE A 213 -6.01 -0.26 2.54
N VAL A 214 -5.96 1.05 2.27
CA VAL A 214 -4.93 1.65 1.41
C VAL A 214 -3.53 1.42 1.98
N SER A 215 -3.33 1.58 3.29
CA SER A 215 -2.01 1.33 3.91
C SER A 215 -1.58 -0.14 3.81
N SER A 216 -2.51 -1.08 3.98
CA SER A 216 -2.24 -2.52 3.82
C SER A 216 -1.84 -2.88 2.38
N VAL A 217 -2.49 -2.29 1.38
CA VAL A 217 -2.16 -2.50 -0.04
C VAL A 217 -0.76 -1.97 -0.37
N VAL A 218 -0.40 -0.79 0.15
CA VAL A 218 0.95 -0.23 -0.02
C VAL A 218 1.99 -1.14 0.63
N LEU A 219 1.74 -1.68 1.82
CA LEU A 219 2.66 -2.61 2.47
C LEU A 219 2.84 -3.90 1.67
N ILE A 220 1.75 -4.48 1.14
CA ILE A 220 1.78 -5.70 0.33
C ILE A 220 2.57 -5.47 -0.97
N THR A 221 2.37 -4.33 -1.64
CA THR A 221 3.09 -4.03 -2.89
C THR A 221 4.59 -3.86 -2.67
N VAL A 222 5.00 -3.20 -1.57
CA VAL A 222 6.42 -3.09 -1.17
C VAL A 222 7.02 -4.46 -0.85
N LEU A 223 6.31 -5.30 -0.08
CA LEU A 223 6.77 -6.66 0.24
C LEU A 223 6.93 -7.53 -1.01
N ALA A 224 5.97 -7.48 -1.93
CA ALA A 224 6.03 -8.23 -3.18
C ALA A 224 7.21 -7.79 -4.07
N TRP A 225 7.45 -6.48 -4.17
CA TRP A 225 8.61 -5.95 -4.89
C TRP A 225 9.94 -6.41 -4.26
N MET A 226 10.01 -6.43 -2.93
CA MET A 226 11.18 -6.91 -2.18
C MET A 226 11.47 -8.39 -2.39
N LEU A 227 10.43 -9.24 -2.35
CA LEU A 227 10.57 -10.68 -2.61
C LEU A 227 11.08 -10.92 -4.03
N LYS A 228 10.57 -10.17 -5.01
CA LYS A 228 11.07 -10.21 -6.39
C LYS A 228 12.54 -9.77 -6.48
N ALA A 229 12.92 -8.68 -5.82
CA ALA A 229 14.30 -8.18 -5.81
C ALA A 229 15.28 -9.15 -5.13
N LYS A 230 14.89 -9.79 -4.02
CA LYS A 230 15.69 -10.83 -3.36
C LYS A 230 15.86 -12.07 -4.23
N ASN A 231 14.78 -12.54 -4.86
CA ASN A 231 14.82 -13.71 -5.73
C ASN A 231 15.69 -13.46 -6.98
N ALA A 232 15.73 -12.23 -7.51
CA ALA A 232 16.64 -11.87 -8.60
C ALA A 232 18.12 -11.94 -8.19
N LYS A 233 18.46 -11.49 -6.98
CA LYS A 233 19.83 -11.59 -6.44
C LYS A 233 20.27 -13.04 -6.21
N LEU A 234 19.37 -13.89 -5.73
CA LEU A 234 19.65 -15.33 -5.52
C LEU A 234 19.93 -16.04 -6.85
N LYS A 235 19.11 -15.81 -7.88
CA LYS A 235 19.33 -16.37 -9.23
C LYS A 235 20.65 -15.92 -9.84
N MET A 236 21.04 -14.66 -9.63
CA MET A 236 22.33 -14.15 -10.08
C MET A 236 23.50 -14.86 -9.36
N LEU A 237 23.39 -15.07 -8.05
CA LEU A 237 24.43 -15.74 -7.27
C LEU A 237 24.59 -17.22 -7.67
N GLU A 238 23.47 -17.89 -7.97
CA GLU A 238 23.44 -19.25 -8.50
C GLU A 238 24.15 -19.33 -9.86
N SER A 239 23.84 -18.42 -10.79
CA SER A 239 24.48 -18.38 -12.11
C SER A 239 26.00 -18.13 -12.04
N ILE A 240 26.47 -17.38 -11.04
CA ILE A 240 27.90 -17.14 -10.81
C ILE A 240 28.59 -18.40 -10.26
N ASN A 241 27.91 -19.12 -9.36
CA ASN A 241 28.44 -20.35 -8.78
C ASN A 241 28.48 -21.49 -9.80
N THR A 242 27.46 -21.62 -10.64
CA THR A 242 27.47 -22.57 -11.76
C THR A 242 28.61 -22.26 -12.73
N LEU A 243 28.82 -20.98 -13.05
CA LEU A 243 29.94 -20.55 -13.90
C LEU A 243 31.28 -20.94 -13.28
N ARG A 244 31.46 -20.68 -11.98
CA ARG A 244 32.69 -21.01 -11.25
C ARG A 244 32.97 -22.51 -11.24
N ALA A 245 31.95 -23.34 -11.00
CA ALA A 245 32.06 -24.79 -11.03
C ALA A 245 32.42 -25.31 -12.42
N THR A 246 31.73 -24.85 -13.47
CA THR A 246 32.10 -25.21 -14.85
C THR A 246 33.50 -24.75 -15.23
N THR A 247 33.96 -23.62 -14.71
CA THR A 247 35.33 -23.11 -14.99
C THR A 247 36.38 -23.96 -14.28
N SER A 248 36.11 -24.40 -13.05
CA SER A 248 37.02 -25.30 -12.32
C SER A 248 37.06 -26.70 -12.92
N ASP A 249 35.93 -27.23 -13.38
CA ASP A 249 35.84 -28.54 -14.00
C ASP A 249 36.56 -28.56 -15.36
N LEU A 250 36.45 -27.47 -16.13
CA LEU A 250 37.23 -27.29 -17.37
C LEU A 250 38.73 -27.16 -17.09
N LEU A 251 39.13 -26.49 -16.00
CA LEU A 251 40.53 -26.36 -15.57
C LEU A 251 41.13 -27.68 -15.05
N GLN A 252 40.33 -28.58 -14.49
CA GLN A 252 40.77 -29.92 -14.10
C GLN A 252 40.79 -30.90 -15.28
N ALA A 253 39.85 -30.76 -16.24
CA ALA A 253 39.84 -31.56 -17.46
C ALA A 253 40.99 -31.22 -18.42
N THR A 254 41.66 -30.06 -18.26
CA THR A 254 42.80 -29.63 -19.08
C THR A 254 44.12 -30.36 -18.81
N GLU A 255 44.22 -31.22 -17.80
CA GLU A 255 45.44 -32.01 -17.53
C GLU A 255 45.57 -33.27 -18.41
N ASP A 256 44.50 -33.75 -19.06
CA ASP A 256 44.43 -35.16 -19.49
C ASP A 256 44.28 -35.38 -21.02
N HIS A 257 45.35 -35.10 -21.77
CA HIS A 257 45.62 -35.63 -23.13
C HIS A 257 44.94 -35.00 -24.36
N GLN A 258 45.80 -34.65 -25.33
CA GLN A 258 45.73 -34.65 -26.81
C GLN A 258 44.48 -34.10 -27.57
N GLN A 259 43.27 -34.17 -27.05
CA GLN A 259 42.07 -33.43 -27.52
C GLN A 259 42.13 -31.93 -27.14
N THR A 260 43.21 -31.58 -26.45
CA THR A 260 43.57 -30.30 -25.83
C THR A 260 43.75 -29.14 -26.80
N ARG A 261 44.16 -29.33 -28.06
CA ARG A 261 44.50 -28.17 -28.92
C ARG A 261 43.26 -27.44 -29.44
N GLU A 262 42.22 -28.18 -29.82
CA GLU A 262 40.93 -27.62 -30.26
C GLU A 262 40.12 -27.10 -29.07
N SER A 263 40.06 -27.85 -27.95
CA SER A 263 39.34 -27.43 -26.75
C SER A 263 40.01 -26.26 -26.01
N VAL A 264 41.35 -26.12 -26.03
CA VAL A 264 42.05 -24.92 -25.53
C VAL A 264 41.82 -23.73 -26.46
N ARG A 265 41.67 -23.93 -27.77
CA ARG A 265 41.26 -22.86 -28.69
C ARG A 265 39.83 -22.41 -28.38
N GLU A 266 38.89 -23.34 -28.18
CA GLU A 266 37.51 -23.03 -27.78
C GLU A 266 37.44 -22.36 -26.41
N GLY A 267 38.23 -22.82 -25.43
CA GLY A 267 38.34 -22.21 -24.10
C GLY A 267 38.92 -20.80 -24.12
N ARG A 268 39.92 -20.55 -24.98
CA ARG A 268 40.47 -19.20 -25.21
C ARG A 268 39.47 -18.28 -25.89
N LEU A 269 38.77 -18.76 -26.93
CA LEU A 269 37.70 -18.03 -27.60
C LEU A 269 36.54 -17.74 -26.65
N TRP A 270 36.19 -18.68 -25.78
CA TRP A 270 35.17 -18.48 -24.75
C TRP A 270 35.60 -17.44 -23.72
N LYS A 271 36.85 -17.50 -23.23
CA LYS A 271 37.43 -16.50 -22.32
C LYS A 271 37.39 -15.10 -22.95
N LEU A 272 37.76 -14.97 -24.23
CA LEU A 272 37.70 -13.73 -25.00
C LEU A 272 36.25 -13.24 -25.16
N ASN A 273 35.30 -14.12 -25.46
CA ASN A 273 33.89 -13.76 -25.59
C ASN A 273 33.28 -13.31 -24.25
N VAL A 274 33.64 -13.98 -23.15
CA VAL A 274 33.23 -13.57 -21.80
C VAL A 274 33.84 -12.20 -21.44
N MET A 275 35.11 -11.96 -21.75
CA MET A 275 35.76 -10.68 -21.53
C MET A 275 35.12 -9.55 -22.36
N LYS A 276 34.74 -9.84 -23.61
CA LYS A 276 33.96 -8.95 -24.48
C LYS A 276 32.60 -8.63 -23.89
N GLU A 277 31.77 -9.64 -23.60
CA GLU A 277 30.41 -9.44 -23.08
C GLU A 277 30.40 -8.71 -21.74
N THR A 278 31.38 -8.98 -20.88
CA THR A 278 31.49 -8.34 -19.56
C THR A 278 32.00 -6.89 -19.63
N MET A 279 32.92 -6.59 -20.55
CA MET A 279 33.34 -5.22 -20.83
C MET A 279 32.18 -4.39 -21.39
N LEU A 280 31.39 -4.96 -22.30
CA LEU A 280 30.20 -4.34 -22.87
C LEU A 280 29.11 -4.11 -21.82
N LEU A 281 28.93 -5.05 -20.89
CA LEU A 281 27.99 -4.91 -19.77
C LEU A 281 28.36 -3.72 -18.87
N SER A 282 29.64 -3.57 -18.55
CA SER A 282 30.14 -2.45 -17.73
C SER A 282 29.88 -1.07 -18.33
N HIS A 283 29.77 -0.98 -19.67
CA HIS A 283 29.63 0.27 -20.41
C HIS A 283 28.19 0.56 -20.85
N ARG A 284 27.36 -0.46 -21.13
CA ARG A 284 25.93 -0.31 -21.46
C ARG A 284 25.05 -0.01 -20.26
N LEU A 285 25.58 -0.08 -19.04
CA LEU A 285 24.88 0.29 -17.81
C LEU A 285 24.48 1.78 -17.82
N PRO A 286 23.18 2.12 -17.63
CA PRO A 286 22.73 3.50 -17.51
C PRO A 286 23.53 4.25 -16.44
N GLN A 287 23.89 5.51 -16.71
CA GLN A 287 24.80 6.31 -15.87
C GLN A 287 24.40 6.33 -14.38
N LYS A 288 23.10 6.27 -14.07
CA LYS A 288 22.57 6.18 -12.70
C LYS A 288 22.87 4.85 -11.99
N LEU A 289 22.86 3.72 -12.70
CA LEU A 289 23.23 2.41 -12.12
C LEU A 289 24.75 2.23 -12.05
N ARG A 290 25.49 2.79 -13.02
CA ARG A 290 26.95 2.72 -13.08
C ARG A 290 27.61 3.33 -11.83
N VAL A 291 27.09 4.47 -11.36
CA VAL A 291 27.53 5.14 -10.12
C VAL A 291 27.12 4.34 -8.87
N LYS A 292 25.94 3.72 -8.88
CA LYS A 292 25.42 2.94 -7.74
C LYS A 292 26.17 1.63 -7.52
N GLU A 293 26.64 1.00 -8.59
CA GLU A 293 27.31 -0.31 -8.58
C GLU A 293 28.81 -0.22 -8.90
N GLN A 294 29.40 0.98 -8.82
CA GLN A 294 30.78 1.26 -9.19
C GLN A 294 31.80 0.41 -8.40
N ALA A 295 31.54 0.14 -7.12
CA ALA A 295 32.40 -0.74 -6.32
C ALA A 295 32.38 -2.22 -6.76
N ILE A 296 31.28 -2.67 -7.37
CA ILE A 296 31.16 -4.02 -7.94
C ILE A 296 31.89 -4.06 -9.28
N LEU A 297 31.73 -3.01 -10.09
CA LEU A 297 32.45 -2.83 -11.35
C LEU A 297 33.97 -2.75 -11.13
N ASP A 298 34.45 -2.02 -10.12
CA ASP A 298 35.87 -1.92 -9.80
C ASP A 298 36.45 -3.24 -9.29
N LYS A 299 35.70 -3.99 -8.47
CA LYS A 299 36.10 -5.34 -8.05
C LYS A 299 36.12 -6.31 -9.21
N PHE A 300 35.17 -6.18 -10.13
CA PHE A 300 35.06 -7.03 -11.31
C PHE A 300 36.16 -6.74 -12.33
N GLN A 301 36.47 -5.46 -12.56
CA GLN A 301 37.63 -5.05 -13.34
C GLN A 301 38.90 -5.65 -12.75
N LYS A 302 39.08 -5.65 -11.43
CA LYS A 302 40.23 -6.30 -10.77
C LYS A 302 40.26 -7.84 -10.85
N ILE A 303 39.13 -8.47 -11.13
CA ILE A 303 39.01 -9.94 -11.26
C ILE A 303 39.27 -10.36 -12.72
N VAL A 304 38.80 -9.56 -13.69
CA VAL A 304 38.97 -9.82 -15.12
C VAL A 304 40.31 -9.31 -15.64
N PHE A 305 40.79 -8.18 -15.12
CA PHE A 305 42.04 -7.52 -15.47
C PHE A 305 42.97 -7.53 -14.24
N LYS A 306 44.21 -8.02 -14.38
CA LYS A 306 45.13 -8.16 -13.25
C LYS A 306 45.43 -6.79 -12.60
N PRO A 307 45.45 -6.68 -11.26
CA PRO A 307 45.64 -5.40 -10.60
C PRO A 307 47.07 -4.87 -10.80
N GLY A 308 47.21 -3.74 -11.49
CA GLY A 308 48.42 -2.91 -11.43
C GLY A 308 49.32 -2.90 -12.67
N GLN A 309 48.88 -3.38 -13.83
CA GLN A 309 49.61 -3.18 -15.09
C GLN A 309 48.76 -2.43 -16.14
N THR A 310 49.49 -1.70 -16.99
CA THR A 310 49.14 -0.80 -18.10
C THR A 310 47.78 -0.96 -18.79
N GLU A 311 47.28 0.18 -19.31
CA GLU A 311 46.02 0.42 -20.05
C GLU A 311 45.21 -0.84 -20.46
N PRO A 312 43.88 -0.90 -20.19
CA PRO A 312 43.01 -2.06 -20.52
C PRO A 312 43.12 -2.57 -21.96
N LEU A 313 43.55 -1.70 -22.88
CA LEU A 313 43.85 -2.02 -24.26
C LEU A 313 45.03 -3.01 -24.38
N ASN A 314 46.11 -2.83 -23.63
CA ASN A 314 47.31 -3.66 -23.73
C ASN A 314 47.08 -5.08 -23.18
N GLU A 315 46.31 -5.23 -22.09
CA GLU A 315 45.92 -6.54 -21.55
C GLU A 315 44.90 -7.25 -22.45
N PHE A 316 44.03 -6.48 -23.11
CA PHE A 316 43.14 -7.05 -24.12
C PHE A 316 43.94 -7.52 -25.35
N LEU A 317 44.86 -6.70 -25.85
CA LEU A 317 45.73 -7.06 -26.98
C LEU A 317 46.62 -8.26 -26.65
N SER A 318 47.16 -8.37 -25.43
CA SER A 318 47.89 -9.57 -25.01
C SER A 318 46.99 -10.81 -24.95
N THR A 319 45.72 -10.65 -24.52
CA THR A 319 44.74 -11.75 -24.54
C THR A 319 44.37 -12.14 -25.98
N VAL A 320 44.33 -11.18 -26.91
CA VAL A 320 44.12 -11.44 -28.34
C VAL A 320 45.30 -12.21 -28.92
N GLU A 321 46.54 -11.83 -28.60
CA GLU A 321 47.75 -12.56 -29.01
C GLU A 321 47.81 -13.97 -28.39
N GLU A 322 47.37 -14.14 -27.14
CA GLU A 322 47.20 -15.48 -26.54
C GLU A 322 46.16 -16.35 -27.29
N CYS A 323 45.12 -15.73 -27.82
CA CYS A 323 44.07 -16.41 -28.60
C CYS A 323 44.49 -16.68 -30.05
N TYR A 324 45.34 -15.83 -30.63
CA TYR A 324 45.84 -15.89 -32.00
C TYR A 324 47.36 -15.73 -32.01
N PRO A 325 48.11 -16.78 -31.60
CA PRO A 325 49.56 -16.68 -31.45
C PRO A 325 50.24 -16.43 -32.80
N GLY A 326 51.04 -15.39 -32.88
CA GLY A 326 51.74 -14.99 -34.12
C GLY A 326 50.94 -14.06 -35.02
N ALA A 327 49.77 -13.56 -34.59
CA ALA A 327 48.97 -12.63 -35.39
C ALA A 327 49.68 -11.29 -35.59
N GLU A 328 50.36 -10.77 -34.56
CA GLU A 328 51.18 -9.56 -34.71
C GLU A 328 52.35 -9.78 -35.69
N ALA A 329 53.09 -10.88 -35.53
CA ALA A 329 54.22 -11.21 -36.41
C ALA A 329 53.78 -11.43 -37.88
N PHE A 330 52.60 -12.02 -38.08
CA PHE A 330 51.98 -12.19 -39.39
C PHE A 330 51.67 -10.85 -40.06
N LEU A 331 51.09 -9.91 -39.32
CA LEU A 331 50.80 -8.58 -39.83
C LEU A 331 52.08 -7.81 -40.18
N ASP A 332 53.11 -7.93 -39.34
CA ASP A 332 54.40 -7.27 -39.57
C ASP A 332 55.15 -7.83 -40.78
N SER A 333 55.06 -9.13 -41.03
CA SER A 333 55.67 -9.78 -42.20
C SER A 333 54.98 -9.42 -43.51
N ARG A 334 53.64 -9.46 -43.52
CA ARG A 334 52.85 -9.42 -44.77
C ARG A 334 52.33 -8.04 -45.13
N TYR A 335 52.22 -7.16 -44.13
CA TYR A 335 51.69 -5.80 -44.29
C TYR A 335 52.51 -4.78 -43.48
N PRO A 336 53.81 -4.59 -43.80
CA PRO A 336 54.69 -3.68 -43.04
C PRO A 336 54.27 -2.21 -43.12
N ASP A 337 53.47 -1.82 -44.12
CA ASP A 337 52.99 -0.44 -44.34
C ASP A 337 51.79 -0.05 -43.43
N LEU A 338 51.40 -0.92 -42.49
CA LEU A 338 50.34 -0.63 -41.52
C LEU A 338 50.84 0.24 -40.38
N THR A 339 50.09 1.30 -40.07
CA THR A 339 50.37 2.13 -38.89
C THR A 339 50.02 1.39 -37.60
N GLY A 340 50.64 1.74 -36.47
CA GLY A 340 50.36 1.11 -35.17
C GLY A 340 48.86 1.05 -34.82
N LYS A 341 48.12 2.14 -35.05
CA LYS A 341 46.67 2.21 -34.84
C LYS A 341 45.86 1.36 -35.82
N GLU A 342 46.33 1.24 -37.07
CA GLU A 342 45.71 0.34 -38.05
C GLU A 342 45.88 -1.12 -37.62
N ARG A 343 47.02 -1.49 -37.03
CA ARG A 343 47.27 -2.84 -36.47
C ARG A 343 46.36 -3.13 -35.28
N GLU A 344 46.27 -2.21 -34.31
CA GLU A 344 45.37 -2.36 -33.16
C GLU A 344 43.92 -2.55 -33.60
N VAL A 345 43.40 -1.69 -34.48
CA VAL A 345 42.04 -1.82 -35.04
C VAL A 345 41.87 -3.14 -35.78
N CYS A 346 42.91 -3.62 -36.47
CA CYS A 346 42.90 -4.89 -37.18
C CYS A 346 42.77 -6.08 -36.21
N LEU A 347 43.62 -6.15 -35.18
CA LEU A 347 43.59 -7.21 -34.15
C LEU A 347 42.27 -7.22 -33.36
N LEU A 348 41.75 -6.05 -33.00
CA LEU A 348 40.45 -5.93 -32.33
C LEU A 348 39.28 -6.38 -33.24
N THR A 349 39.38 -6.10 -34.55
CA THR A 349 38.40 -6.58 -35.53
C THR A 349 38.51 -8.11 -35.73
N PHE A 350 39.72 -8.66 -35.64
CA PHE A 350 39.99 -10.10 -35.68
C PHE A 350 39.34 -10.83 -34.50
N ALA A 351 39.44 -10.24 -33.31
CA ALA A 351 38.77 -10.64 -32.08
C ALA A 351 37.23 -10.50 -32.12
N GLY A 352 36.66 -9.97 -33.21
CA GLY A 352 35.21 -9.92 -33.44
C GLY A 352 34.51 -8.75 -32.74
N LEU A 353 35.23 -7.66 -32.45
CA LEU A 353 34.62 -6.44 -31.92
C LEU A 353 34.02 -5.60 -33.04
N ASP A 354 32.91 -4.93 -32.74
CA ASP A 354 32.25 -4.04 -33.69
C ASP A 354 32.92 -2.65 -33.73
N VAL A 355 32.53 -1.81 -34.70
CA VAL A 355 33.10 -0.47 -34.89
C VAL A 355 32.84 0.45 -33.69
N THR A 356 31.73 0.23 -32.97
CA THR A 356 31.37 0.99 -31.79
C THR A 356 32.29 0.62 -30.63
N ASP A 357 32.50 -0.67 -30.42
CA ASP A 357 33.27 -1.24 -29.32
C ASP A 357 34.77 -0.93 -29.47
N ILE A 358 35.30 -1.03 -30.70
CA ILE A 358 36.68 -0.64 -31.03
C ILE A 358 36.88 0.87 -30.77
N GLY A 359 35.89 1.70 -31.13
CA GLY A 359 35.96 3.14 -30.88
C GLY A 359 36.02 3.46 -29.39
N LEU A 360 35.24 2.74 -28.59
CA LEU A 360 35.23 2.90 -27.14
C LEU A 360 36.54 2.46 -26.48
N LEU A 361 37.14 1.36 -26.96
CA LEU A 361 38.43 0.84 -26.47
C LEU A 361 39.60 1.78 -26.75
N LEU A 362 39.64 2.35 -27.96
CA LEU A 362 40.72 3.21 -28.41
C LEU A 362 40.49 4.70 -28.07
N GLY A 363 39.38 5.04 -27.41
CA GLY A 363 38.98 6.42 -27.15
C GLY A 363 38.74 7.25 -28.43
N GLN A 364 38.32 6.60 -29.52
CA GLN A 364 38.12 7.18 -30.84
C GLN A 364 36.63 7.25 -31.20
N SER A 365 36.25 8.22 -32.04
CA SER A 365 34.87 8.28 -32.56
C SER A 365 34.60 7.12 -33.53
N LYS A 366 33.32 6.68 -33.64
CA LYS A 366 32.89 5.68 -34.63
C LYS A 366 33.36 6.02 -36.04
N ASN A 367 33.28 7.30 -36.42
CA ASN A 367 33.68 7.79 -37.73
C ASN A 367 35.20 7.65 -37.97
N ALA A 368 36.02 7.81 -36.93
CA ALA A 368 37.47 7.57 -37.03
C ALA A 368 37.76 6.08 -37.27
N ILE A 369 37.07 5.17 -36.58
CA ILE A 369 37.24 3.73 -36.79
C ILE A 369 36.76 3.30 -38.18
N TYR A 370 35.65 3.84 -38.70
CA TYR A 370 35.22 3.60 -40.08
C TYR A 370 36.27 4.06 -41.10
N LYS A 371 36.91 5.22 -40.89
CA LYS A 371 38.00 5.70 -41.75
C LYS A 371 39.21 4.77 -41.70
N ILE A 372 39.60 4.29 -40.52
CA ILE A 372 40.70 3.32 -40.37
C ILE A 372 40.36 2.00 -41.06
N ARG A 373 39.16 1.43 -40.85
CA ARG A 373 38.71 0.21 -41.55
C ARG A 373 38.64 0.38 -43.06
N SER A 374 38.28 1.57 -43.55
CA SER A 374 38.31 1.89 -44.98
C SER A 374 39.75 1.94 -45.52
N SER A 375 40.68 2.50 -44.74
CA SER A 375 42.12 2.45 -45.05
C SER A 375 42.64 1.00 -45.12
N LEU A 376 42.31 0.17 -44.12
CA LEU A 376 42.65 -1.25 -44.09
C LEU A 376 42.08 -2.00 -45.31
N ASN A 377 40.82 -1.75 -45.68
CA ASN A 377 40.22 -2.36 -46.87
C ASN A 377 40.91 -1.96 -48.18
N ARG A 378 41.53 -0.78 -48.26
CA ARG A 378 42.31 -0.37 -49.44
C ARG A 378 43.69 -1.02 -49.47
N LYS A 379 44.34 -1.19 -48.31
CA LYS A 379 45.69 -1.76 -48.20
C LYS A 379 45.71 -3.28 -48.31
N ILE A 380 44.73 -3.96 -47.69
CA ILE A 380 44.69 -5.43 -47.57
C ILE A 380 43.73 -6.03 -48.61
N GLY A 381 42.60 -5.38 -48.86
CA GLY A 381 41.56 -5.84 -49.78
C GLY A 381 40.15 -5.67 -49.21
N LYS A 382 39.14 -5.77 -50.08
CA LYS A 382 37.73 -5.69 -49.66
C LYS A 382 37.42 -6.80 -48.66
N ASN A 383 36.88 -6.40 -47.50
CA ASN A 383 36.61 -7.29 -46.37
C ASN A 383 37.90 -7.86 -45.76
N PHE A 384 38.84 -6.98 -45.42
CA PHE A 384 40.17 -7.35 -44.89
C PHE A 384 40.13 -8.43 -43.79
N ASN A 385 39.10 -8.44 -42.93
CA ASN A 385 38.95 -9.42 -41.86
C ASN A 385 38.83 -10.87 -42.38
N SER A 386 38.04 -11.12 -43.44
CA SER A 386 37.90 -12.47 -43.98
C SER A 386 39.18 -12.93 -44.68
N ILE A 387 39.85 -12.02 -45.40
CA ILE A 387 41.11 -12.30 -46.09
C ILE A 387 42.20 -12.66 -45.09
N LEU A 388 42.30 -11.92 -43.98
CA LEU A 388 43.27 -12.20 -42.94
C LEU A 388 42.96 -13.49 -42.19
N LYS A 389 41.69 -13.79 -41.90
CA LYS A 389 41.30 -15.06 -41.24
C LYS A 389 41.71 -16.26 -42.09
N GLU A 390 41.39 -16.23 -43.38
CA GLU A 390 41.74 -17.32 -44.29
C GLU A 390 43.26 -17.46 -44.47
N ALA A 391 43.99 -16.35 -44.52
CA ALA A 391 45.45 -16.37 -44.65
C ALA A 391 46.14 -16.87 -43.38
N PHE A 392 45.66 -16.45 -42.21
CA PHE A 392 46.18 -16.88 -40.92
C PHE A 392 45.88 -18.36 -40.64
N GLU A 393 44.67 -18.83 -40.94
CA GLU A 393 44.30 -20.25 -40.81
C GLU A 393 45.16 -21.15 -41.71
N LYS A 394 45.54 -20.69 -42.91
CA LYS A 394 46.45 -21.44 -43.79
C LYS A 394 47.88 -21.52 -43.25
N GLU A 395 48.39 -20.45 -42.65
CA GLU A 395 49.73 -20.44 -42.05
C GLU A 395 49.81 -21.20 -40.72
N GLU A 396 48.74 -21.16 -39.91
CA GLU A 396 48.64 -21.94 -38.67
C GLU A 396 48.60 -23.45 -38.95
N VAL A 397 47.93 -23.88 -40.04
CA VAL A 397 47.93 -25.27 -40.52
C VAL A 397 49.27 -25.67 -41.12
N ALA A 398 49.99 -24.75 -41.77
CA ALA A 398 51.32 -24.99 -42.32
C ALA A 398 52.40 -25.11 -41.23
N ALA A 399 52.29 -24.33 -40.14
CA ALA A 399 53.20 -24.39 -38.99
C ALA A 399 52.93 -25.58 -38.05
N ALA A 400 51.80 -26.27 -38.23
CA ALA A 400 51.42 -27.48 -37.49
C ALA A 400 51.82 -28.80 -38.19
N ARG A 401 52.36 -28.73 -39.41
CA ARG A 401 52.99 -29.84 -40.14
C ARG A 401 54.51 -29.72 -40.03
#